data_AF-A0A2M7BYJ3-F1
#
_entry.id   AF-A0A2M7BYJ3-F1
#
_cell.length_a   1.000
_cell.length_b   1.000
_cell.length_c   1.000
_cell.angle_alpha   90.00
_cell.angle_beta   90.00
_cell.angle_gamma   90.00
#
_symmetry.space_group_name_H-M   'P 1'
#
loop_
_entity.id
_entity.type
_entity.pdbx_description
1 polymer ?
#
loop_
_entity_poly.entity_id
_entity_poly.type
_entity_poly.pdbx_seq_one_letter_code
_entity_poly.pdbx_strand_id
1 'polypeptide(L)'
;MVDSHSKISILIDRELKKSGEMEFALRRNRLIGKEIASYGVKTSKIRKIVRKYRKGFQELRTTKDCFGIASELISRKVLDDQMAGIFLLGLCQEISETRNISRFEKLIANYIDNWATCDAISSEVIAKALRDLPEEIETLYSWAQSKNKWLRRTALVTIVKLKNRIEYWNKISSQILSLFLEEKEPIVKSAMRWLKKEVG
;
A
#
# COMPACT_ATOMS: atom_id res chain seq x y z
N MET A 1 27.61 -3.73 -13.68
CA MET A 1 27.09 -4.24 -12.39
C MET A 1 25.58 -4.33 -12.48
N VAL A 2 25.00 -5.53 -12.56
CA VAL A 2 23.54 -5.67 -12.36
C VAL A 2 23.29 -5.29 -10.90
N ASP A 3 22.55 -4.21 -10.69
CA ASP A 3 22.23 -3.62 -9.40
C ASP A 3 21.77 -4.70 -8.41
N SER A 4 22.33 -4.71 -7.20
CA SER A 4 21.99 -5.71 -6.19
C SER A 4 20.50 -5.66 -5.82
N HIS A 5 19.87 -4.48 -5.94
CA HIS A 5 18.43 -4.29 -5.76
C HIS A 5 17.62 -5.12 -6.76
N SER A 6 17.98 -4.98 -8.05
CA SER A 6 17.38 -5.72 -9.14
C SER A 6 17.47 -7.24 -8.92
N LYS A 7 18.58 -7.74 -8.36
CA LYS A 7 18.72 -9.18 -8.09
C LYS A 7 17.74 -9.67 -7.03
N ILE A 8 17.58 -8.97 -5.91
CA ILE A 8 16.69 -9.40 -4.82
C ILE A 8 15.22 -9.33 -5.25
N SER A 9 14.81 -8.25 -5.94
CA SER A 9 13.44 -8.11 -6.43
C SER A 9 13.09 -9.19 -7.45
N ILE A 10 14.04 -9.62 -8.29
CA ILE A 10 13.88 -10.76 -9.23
C ILE A 10 13.73 -12.09 -8.48
N LEU A 11 14.49 -12.31 -7.39
CA LEU A 11 14.36 -13.55 -6.62
C LEU A 11 12.99 -13.66 -5.94
N ILE A 12 12.49 -12.56 -5.38
CA ILE A 12 11.15 -12.49 -4.78
C ILE A 12 10.08 -12.78 -5.84
N ASP A 13 10.11 -12.10 -6.99
CA ASP A 13 9.19 -12.34 -8.11
C ASP A 13 9.18 -13.82 -8.52
N ARG A 14 10.35 -14.41 -8.75
CA ARG A 14 10.46 -15.83 -9.14
C ARG A 14 9.86 -16.76 -8.09
N GLU A 15 10.05 -16.50 -6.81
CA GLU A 15 9.46 -17.32 -5.73
C GLU A 15 7.95 -17.13 -5.63
N LEU A 16 7.43 -15.92 -5.85
CA LEU A 16 6.00 -15.64 -5.92
C LEU A 16 5.36 -16.37 -7.11
N LYS A 17 5.95 -16.25 -8.30
CA LYS A 17 5.48 -16.91 -9.52
C LYS A 17 5.44 -18.44 -9.37
N LYS A 18 6.46 -19.04 -8.76
CA LYS A 18 6.50 -20.48 -8.44
C LYS A 18 5.47 -20.90 -7.38
N SER A 19 5.02 -19.97 -6.54
CA SER A 19 4.05 -20.22 -5.47
C SER A 19 2.60 -19.90 -5.87
N GLY A 20 2.38 -19.52 -7.13
CA GLY A 20 1.09 -19.05 -7.64
C GLY A 20 0.14 -20.17 -8.04
N GLU A 21 -1.15 -19.99 -7.73
CA GLU A 21 -2.24 -20.86 -8.17
C GLU A 21 -3.17 -20.08 -9.11
N MET A 22 -3.16 -20.38 -10.42
CA MET A 22 -3.91 -19.60 -11.42
C MET A 22 -5.43 -19.63 -11.18
N GLU A 23 -5.99 -20.76 -10.76
CA GLU A 23 -7.42 -20.85 -10.42
C GLU A 23 -7.80 -19.95 -9.24
N PHE A 24 -6.89 -19.80 -8.28
CA PHE A 24 -7.07 -18.85 -7.18
C PHE A 24 -7.00 -17.41 -7.68
N ALA A 25 -6.04 -17.09 -8.57
CA ALA A 25 -5.95 -15.78 -9.22
C ALA A 25 -7.25 -15.40 -9.92
N LEU A 26 -7.78 -16.27 -10.78
CA LEU A 26 -9.01 -16.01 -11.55
C LEU A 26 -10.22 -15.73 -10.65
N ARG A 27 -10.39 -16.49 -9.56
CA ARG A 27 -11.49 -16.27 -8.60
C ARG A 27 -11.33 -14.96 -7.83
N ARG A 28 -10.14 -14.68 -7.31
CA ARG A 28 -9.83 -13.45 -6.56
C ARG A 28 -9.97 -12.21 -7.44
N ASN A 29 -9.41 -12.23 -8.64
CA ASN A 29 -9.34 -11.06 -9.51
C ASN A 29 -10.72 -10.56 -9.90
N ARG A 30 -11.73 -11.44 -10.03
CA ARG A 30 -13.14 -11.03 -10.25
C ARG A 30 -13.67 -10.06 -9.19
N LEU A 31 -13.18 -10.15 -7.94
CA LEU A 31 -13.53 -9.25 -6.85
C LEU A 31 -12.75 -7.93 -6.89
N ILE A 32 -11.57 -7.94 -7.50
CA ILE A 32 -10.66 -6.80 -7.52
C ILE A 32 -10.90 -5.92 -8.76
N GLY A 33 -10.90 -6.55 -9.94
CA GLY A 33 -11.04 -5.91 -11.23
C GLY A 33 -10.73 -6.90 -12.37
N LYS A 34 -11.27 -6.65 -13.56
CA LYS A 34 -11.17 -7.57 -14.70
C LYS A 34 -9.75 -7.68 -15.30
N GLU A 35 -8.89 -6.68 -15.08
CA GLU A 35 -7.56 -6.56 -15.71
C GLU A 35 -6.42 -6.59 -14.68
N ILE A 36 -6.46 -7.56 -13.75
CA ILE A 36 -5.43 -7.69 -12.71
C ILE A 36 -4.43 -8.79 -13.08
N ALA A 37 -3.18 -8.41 -13.36
CA ALA A 37 -2.08 -9.36 -13.47
C ALA A 37 -1.76 -9.95 -12.09
N SER A 38 -1.67 -11.27 -12.01
CA SER A 38 -1.51 -11.98 -10.74
C SER A 38 -1.02 -13.41 -10.98
N TYR A 39 -0.06 -13.85 -10.17
CA TYR A 39 0.36 -15.25 -10.07
C TYR A 39 -0.62 -16.08 -9.23
N GLY A 40 -1.42 -15.44 -8.37
CA GLY A 40 -2.40 -16.13 -7.53
C GLY A 40 -1.79 -16.66 -6.24
N VAL A 41 -0.97 -15.84 -5.58
CA VAL A 41 -0.35 -16.20 -4.31
C VAL A 41 -1.27 -15.74 -3.17
N LYS A 42 -1.55 -16.64 -2.22
CA LYS A 42 -2.30 -16.29 -1.01
C LYS A 42 -1.52 -15.26 -0.18
N THR A 43 -2.20 -14.25 0.35
CA THR A 43 -1.57 -13.17 1.15
C THR A 43 -0.68 -13.69 2.28
N SER A 44 -1.10 -14.76 2.96
CA SER A 44 -0.31 -15.39 4.03
C SER A 44 1.03 -15.95 3.52
N LYS A 45 1.05 -16.50 2.30
CA LYS A 45 2.27 -16.99 1.64
C LYS A 45 3.15 -15.83 1.18
N ILE A 46 2.59 -14.76 0.60
CA ILE A 46 3.35 -13.54 0.25
C ILE A 46 4.08 -13.00 1.48
N ARG A 47 3.39 -12.86 2.63
CA ARG A 47 4.02 -12.41 3.88
C ARG A 47 5.13 -13.34 4.36
N LYS A 48 4.98 -14.67 4.22
CA LYS A 48 6.03 -15.64 4.56
C LYS A 48 7.26 -15.47 3.67
N ILE A 49 7.07 -15.31 2.35
CA ILE A 49 8.15 -15.06 1.38
C ILE A 49 8.87 -13.77 1.74
N VAL A 50 8.16 -12.65 1.88
CA VAL A 50 8.77 -11.36 2.20
C VAL A 50 9.60 -11.42 3.48
N ARG A 51 9.08 -12.05 4.56
CA ARG A 51 9.84 -12.20 5.82
C ARG A 51 11.09 -13.07 5.67
N LYS A 52 11.03 -14.14 4.86
CA LYS A 52 12.19 -14.99 4.55
C LYS A 52 13.30 -14.16 3.90
N TYR A 53 12.98 -13.41 2.85
CA TYR A 53 13.97 -12.55 2.17
C TYR A 53 14.49 -11.45 3.10
N ARG A 54 13.60 -10.78 3.84
CA ARG A 54 13.99 -9.73 4.80
C ARG A 54 15.01 -10.20 5.84
N LYS A 55 14.91 -11.46 6.29
CA LYS A 55 15.86 -12.08 7.24
C LYS A 55 17.15 -12.53 6.57
N GLY A 56 17.06 -13.03 5.33
CA GLY A 56 18.18 -13.65 4.60
C GLY A 56 19.14 -12.68 3.91
N PHE A 57 18.71 -11.45 3.63
CA PHE A 57 19.54 -10.44 2.94
C PHE A 57 19.86 -9.25 3.86
N GLN A 58 21.13 -8.90 3.96
CA GLN A 58 21.59 -7.80 4.81
C GLN A 58 21.21 -6.44 4.21
N GLU A 59 21.17 -6.33 2.89
CA GLU A 59 20.77 -5.14 2.13
C GLU A 59 19.36 -4.70 2.53
N LEU A 60 18.44 -5.65 2.73
CA LEU A 60 17.09 -5.34 3.20
C LEU A 60 17.04 -4.77 4.62
N ARG A 61 18.16 -4.73 5.35
CA ARG A 61 18.29 -4.07 6.66
C ARG A 61 18.51 -2.56 6.57
N THR A 62 18.80 -2.02 5.39
CA THR A 62 18.95 -0.58 5.20
C THR A 62 17.64 0.04 4.68
N THR A 63 17.36 1.27 5.11
CA THR A 63 16.27 2.11 4.60
C THR A 63 16.27 2.19 3.07
N LYS A 64 17.44 2.51 2.51
CA LYS A 64 17.60 2.84 1.09
C LYS A 64 17.34 1.63 0.20
N ASP A 65 17.98 0.51 0.50
CA ASP A 65 17.89 -0.68 -0.34
C ASP A 65 16.52 -1.34 -0.18
N CYS A 66 15.97 -1.37 1.03
CA CYS A 66 14.62 -1.89 1.23
C CYS A 66 13.58 -1.08 0.46
N PHE A 67 13.65 0.25 0.50
CA PHE A 67 12.74 1.10 -0.28
C PHE A 67 12.92 0.90 -1.78
N GLY A 68 14.16 0.81 -2.28
CA GLY A 68 14.47 0.55 -3.69
C GLY A 68 13.85 -0.76 -4.18
N ILE A 69 14.14 -1.86 -3.49
CA ILE A 69 13.64 -3.20 -3.82
C ILE A 69 12.11 -3.27 -3.76
N ALA A 70 11.50 -2.67 -2.74
CA ALA A 70 10.05 -2.64 -2.63
C ALA A 70 9.38 -1.80 -3.72
N SER A 71 9.99 -0.67 -4.09
CA SER A 71 9.51 0.19 -5.17
C SER A 71 9.60 -0.51 -6.52
N GLU A 72 10.68 -1.26 -6.77
CA GLU A 72 10.80 -2.11 -7.96
C GLU A 72 9.67 -3.14 -8.04
N LEU A 73 9.41 -3.87 -6.94
CA LEU A 73 8.31 -4.84 -6.87
C LEU A 73 6.95 -4.18 -7.15
N ILE A 74 6.67 -3.03 -6.53
CA ILE A 74 5.41 -2.30 -6.72
C ILE A 74 5.27 -1.78 -8.17
N SER A 75 6.37 -1.37 -8.80
CA SER A 75 6.35 -0.83 -10.17
C SER A 75 5.94 -1.84 -11.25
N ARG A 76 6.03 -3.15 -10.96
CA ARG A 76 5.69 -4.23 -11.91
C ARG A 76 4.20 -4.34 -12.22
N LYS A 77 3.32 -3.75 -11.40
CA LYS A 77 1.86 -3.83 -11.56
C LYS A 77 1.32 -5.26 -11.67
N VAL A 78 2.01 -6.20 -11.03
CA VAL A 78 1.51 -7.54 -10.75
C VAL A 78 1.06 -7.56 -9.30
N LEU A 79 -0.19 -7.94 -9.03
CA LEU A 79 -0.80 -7.85 -7.72
C LEU A 79 0.04 -8.50 -6.62
N ASP A 80 0.61 -9.68 -6.90
CA ASP A 80 1.40 -10.42 -5.92
C ASP A 80 2.76 -9.74 -5.65
N ASP A 81 3.39 -9.14 -6.66
CA ASP A 81 4.61 -8.32 -6.50
C ASP A 81 4.32 -7.02 -5.74
N GLN A 82 3.26 -6.30 -6.12
CA GLN A 82 2.83 -5.08 -5.43
C GLN A 82 2.57 -5.37 -3.94
N MET A 83 1.84 -6.43 -3.63
CA MET A 83 1.60 -6.86 -2.25
C MET A 83 2.91 -7.21 -1.53
N ALA A 84 3.85 -7.89 -2.20
CA ALA A 84 5.14 -8.20 -1.63
C ALA A 84 5.96 -6.94 -1.30
N GLY A 85 6.03 -5.98 -2.24
CA GLY A 85 6.70 -4.70 -2.02
C GLY A 85 6.05 -3.90 -0.89
N ILE A 86 4.71 -3.84 -0.84
CA ILE A 86 3.98 -3.16 0.25
C ILE A 86 4.29 -3.79 1.61
N PHE A 87 4.26 -5.13 1.71
CA PHE A 87 4.61 -5.80 2.97
C PHE A 87 6.08 -5.62 3.34
N LEU A 88 6.97 -5.55 2.36
CA LEU A 88 8.39 -5.27 2.59
C LEU A 88 8.58 -3.85 3.16
N LEU A 89 7.95 -2.83 2.56
CA LEU A 89 7.90 -1.47 3.14
C LEU A 89 7.33 -1.47 4.55
N GLY A 90 6.26 -2.25 4.77
CA GLY A 90 5.62 -2.44 6.07
C GLY A 90 6.56 -2.97 7.16
N LEU A 91 7.54 -3.80 6.79
CA LEU A 91 8.56 -4.35 7.68
C LEU A 91 9.79 -3.44 7.82
N CYS A 92 10.01 -2.49 6.91
CA CYS A 92 11.16 -1.60 6.91
C CYS A 92 10.88 -0.23 7.53
N GLN A 93 9.62 0.10 7.83
CA GLN A 93 9.23 1.36 8.49
C GLN A 93 9.71 1.50 9.94
N GLU A 94 10.25 0.43 10.54
CA GLU A 94 10.99 0.49 11.80
C GLU A 94 12.31 1.29 11.65
N ILE A 95 12.69 1.69 10.42
CA ILE A 95 13.92 2.42 10.12
C ILE A 95 13.58 3.88 9.74
N SER A 96 13.93 4.82 10.62
CA SER A 96 13.35 6.18 10.72
C SER A 96 13.57 7.11 9.51
N GLU A 97 14.48 6.79 8.59
CA GLU A 97 14.74 7.61 7.40
C GLU A 97 13.79 7.31 6.21
N THR A 98 12.94 6.28 6.30
CA THR A 98 11.94 5.94 5.25
C THR A 98 10.66 6.76 5.37
N ARG A 99 10.55 7.58 6.41
CA ARG A 99 9.36 8.32 6.84
C ARG A 99 9.04 9.57 6.02
N ASN A 100 9.50 9.63 4.77
CA ASN A 100 9.18 10.74 3.90
C ASN A 100 7.89 10.42 3.14
N ILE A 101 6.77 10.98 3.60
CA ILE A 101 5.45 10.79 3.01
C ILE A 101 5.44 11.13 1.50
N SER A 102 6.22 12.10 1.04
CA SER A 102 6.29 12.46 -0.39
C SER A 102 6.80 11.31 -1.28
N ARG A 103 7.63 10.40 -0.74
CA ARG A 103 8.08 9.22 -1.49
C ARG A 103 6.94 8.22 -1.67
N PHE A 104 6.12 8.03 -0.65
CA PHE A 104 4.94 7.18 -0.75
C PHE A 104 3.88 7.80 -1.67
N GLU A 105 3.71 9.13 -1.64
CA GLU A 105 2.83 9.84 -2.57
C GLU A 105 3.18 9.50 -4.03
N LYS A 106 4.45 9.65 -4.42
CA LYS A 106 4.93 9.31 -5.76
C LYS A 106 4.69 7.85 -6.10
N LEU A 107 4.95 6.94 -5.15
CA LEU A 107 4.76 5.51 -5.34
C LEU A 107 3.29 5.16 -5.57
N ILE A 108 2.38 5.73 -4.78
CA ILE A 108 0.93 5.55 -4.92
C ILE A 108 0.47 6.12 -6.25
N ALA A 109 0.85 7.36 -6.56
CA ALA A 109 0.38 8.05 -7.75
C ALA A 109 0.77 7.34 -9.05
N ASN A 110 1.95 6.72 -9.09
CA ASN A 110 2.51 6.11 -10.31
C ASN A 110 2.16 4.63 -10.48
N TYR A 111 2.07 3.87 -9.38
CA TYR A 111 2.10 2.41 -9.46
C TYR A 111 0.92 1.71 -8.81
N ILE A 112 0.16 2.36 -7.91
CA ILE A 112 -1.05 1.75 -7.36
C ILE A 112 -2.17 1.93 -8.37
N ASP A 113 -2.84 0.82 -8.69
CA ASP A 113 -3.80 0.74 -9.79
C ASP A 113 -5.02 -0.15 -9.49
N ASN A 114 -5.12 -0.65 -8.25
CA ASN A 114 -6.25 -1.44 -7.81
C ASN A 114 -6.56 -1.20 -6.33
N TRP A 115 -7.80 -1.46 -5.94
CA TRP A 115 -8.25 -1.16 -4.58
C TRP A 115 -7.59 -2.05 -3.53
N ALA A 116 -7.20 -3.28 -3.89
CA ALA A 116 -6.59 -4.21 -2.95
C ALA A 116 -5.18 -3.74 -2.54
N THR A 117 -4.36 -3.31 -3.49
CA THR A 117 -3.03 -2.75 -3.20
C THR A 117 -3.13 -1.37 -2.56
N CYS A 118 -4.10 -0.55 -2.96
CA CYS A 118 -4.41 0.73 -2.29
C CYS A 118 -4.73 0.54 -0.80
N ASP A 119 -5.58 -0.43 -0.46
CA ASP A 119 -5.95 -0.71 0.93
C ASP A 119 -4.79 -1.33 1.71
N ALA A 120 -3.98 -2.17 1.05
CA ALA A 120 -2.78 -2.74 1.62
C ALA A 120 -1.76 -1.65 1.97
N ILE A 121 -1.41 -0.75 1.04
CA ILE A 121 -0.43 0.33 1.32
C ILE A 121 -0.96 1.31 2.36
N SER A 122 -2.26 1.61 2.35
CA SER A 122 -2.89 2.45 3.39
C SER A 122 -2.71 1.86 4.78
N SER A 123 -2.91 0.54 4.93
CA SER A 123 -2.88 -0.13 6.23
C SER A 123 -1.48 -0.53 6.71
N GLU A 124 -0.63 -1.00 5.80
CA GLU A 124 0.69 -1.54 6.11
C GLU A 124 1.77 -0.47 6.13
N VAL A 125 1.53 0.66 5.45
CA VAL A 125 2.49 1.74 5.28
C VAL A 125 1.96 3.06 5.83
N ILE A 126 0.99 3.68 5.16
CA ILE A 126 0.64 5.07 5.48
C ILE A 126 0.12 5.22 6.91
N ALA A 127 -0.83 4.37 7.34
CA ALA A 127 -1.38 4.42 8.69
C ALA A 127 -0.35 4.09 9.78
N LYS A 128 0.72 3.34 9.47
CA LYS A 128 1.80 3.12 10.44
C LYS A 128 2.70 4.35 10.51
N ALA A 129 3.11 4.89 9.37
CA ALA A 129 3.93 6.10 9.28
C ALA A 129 3.28 7.29 10.00
N LEU A 130 1.99 7.54 9.80
CA LEU A 130 1.28 8.68 10.40
C LEU A 130 1.03 8.54 11.91
N ARG A 131 1.05 7.32 12.47
CA ARG A 131 1.01 7.18 13.94
C ARG A 131 2.28 7.69 14.59
N ASP A 132 3.38 7.56 13.89
CA ASP A 132 4.69 7.94 14.42
C ASP A 132 5.14 9.34 13.94
N LEU A 133 4.36 9.97 13.05
CA LEU A 133 4.54 11.33 12.51
C LEU A 133 3.17 12.03 12.40
N PRO A 134 2.55 12.36 13.54
CA PRO A 134 1.22 12.97 13.55
C PRO A 134 1.15 14.31 12.78
N GLU A 135 2.26 15.04 12.68
CA GLU A 135 2.39 16.28 11.92
C GLU A 135 2.19 16.12 10.41
N GLU A 136 2.46 14.92 9.88
CA GLU A 136 2.32 14.61 8.45
C GLU A 136 0.87 14.30 8.05
N ILE A 137 -0.06 14.29 9.01
CA ILE A 137 -1.46 13.95 8.74
C ILE A 137 -2.14 14.96 7.81
N GLU A 138 -1.62 16.19 7.75
CA GLU A 138 -2.07 17.24 6.84
C GLU A 138 -1.94 16.82 5.36
N THR A 139 -1.00 15.92 5.05
CA THR A 139 -0.84 15.37 3.70
C THR A 139 -2.09 14.63 3.22
N LEU A 140 -2.88 14.03 4.13
CA LEU A 140 -4.12 13.36 3.75
C LEU A 140 -5.17 14.32 3.17
N TYR A 141 -5.17 15.60 3.57
CA TYR A 141 -6.06 16.61 3.00
C TYR A 141 -5.66 16.98 1.57
N SER A 142 -4.36 17.06 1.31
CA SER A 142 -3.83 17.26 -0.05
C SER A 142 -4.20 16.07 -0.95
N TRP A 143 -4.00 14.84 -0.46
CA TRP A 143 -4.36 13.64 -1.20
C TRP A 143 -5.86 13.51 -1.46
N ALA A 144 -6.70 13.92 -0.51
CA ALA A 144 -8.16 13.93 -0.66
C ALA A 144 -8.64 14.84 -1.80
N GLN A 145 -7.89 15.91 -2.09
CA GLN A 145 -8.20 16.87 -3.16
C GLN A 145 -7.45 16.58 -4.47
N SER A 146 -6.59 15.55 -4.49
CA SER A 146 -5.79 15.21 -5.67
C SER A 146 -6.65 14.78 -6.86
N LYS A 147 -6.21 15.10 -8.07
CA LYS A 147 -6.79 14.53 -9.31
C LYS A 147 -6.60 13.01 -9.39
N ASN A 148 -5.57 12.47 -8.71
CA ASN A 148 -5.30 11.03 -8.69
C ASN A 148 -6.26 10.29 -7.74
N LYS A 149 -7.08 9.39 -8.30
CA LYS A 149 -8.08 8.63 -7.54
C LYS A 149 -7.49 7.69 -6.48
N TRP A 150 -6.27 7.20 -6.66
CA TRP A 150 -5.61 6.32 -5.71
C TRP A 150 -5.07 7.09 -4.51
N LEU A 151 -4.60 8.32 -4.71
CA LEU A 151 -4.29 9.23 -3.59
C LEU A 151 -5.56 9.55 -2.79
N ARG A 152 -6.66 9.91 -3.47
CA ARG A 152 -7.95 10.16 -2.82
C ARG A 152 -8.46 8.95 -2.02
N ARG A 153 -8.44 7.75 -2.62
CA ARG A 153 -8.81 6.51 -1.91
C ARG A 153 -7.87 6.24 -0.73
N THR A 154 -6.57 6.41 -0.92
CA THR A 154 -5.58 6.20 0.15
C THR A 154 -5.84 7.12 1.33
N ALA A 155 -6.22 8.39 1.11
CA ALA A 155 -6.58 9.31 2.18
C ALA A 155 -7.73 8.75 3.03
N LEU A 156 -8.84 8.37 2.39
CA LEU A 156 -10.02 7.80 3.06
C LEU A 156 -9.70 6.51 3.81
N VAL A 157 -9.04 5.55 3.15
CA VAL A 157 -8.76 4.24 3.74
C VAL A 157 -7.74 4.36 4.87
N THR A 158 -6.75 5.25 4.76
CA THR A 158 -5.79 5.51 5.84
C THR A 158 -6.51 5.99 7.10
N ILE A 159 -7.44 6.95 6.99
CA ILE A 159 -8.24 7.39 8.13
C ILE A 159 -9.03 6.22 8.73
N VAL A 160 -9.68 5.39 7.91
CA VAL A 160 -10.37 4.17 8.41
C VAL A 160 -9.41 3.30 9.24
N LYS A 161 -8.17 3.10 8.77
CA LYS A 161 -7.17 2.27 9.47
C LYS A 161 -6.58 2.91 10.71
N LEU A 162 -6.71 4.22 10.88
CA LEU A 162 -6.30 4.96 12.07
C LEU A 162 -7.38 4.99 13.16
N LYS A 163 -8.58 4.45 12.92
CA LYS A 163 -9.64 4.40 13.93
C LYS A 163 -9.17 3.72 15.20
N ASN A 164 -9.42 4.36 16.34
CA ASN A 164 -8.97 3.94 17.68
C ASN A 164 -7.44 3.84 17.84
N ARG A 165 -6.66 4.47 16.95
CA ARG A 165 -5.19 4.50 17.02
C ARG A 165 -4.60 5.89 17.19
N ILE A 166 -5.42 6.92 17.04
CA ILE A 166 -5.08 8.33 17.28
C ILE A 166 -6.24 9.00 18.04
N GLU A 167 -5.92 9.95 18.89
CA GLU A 167 -6.90 10.61 19.77
C GLU A 167 -7.89 11.49 18.98
N TYR A 168 -7.38 12.23 17.99
CA TYR A 168 -8.14 13.20 17.19
C TYR A 168 -8.84 12.57 15.97
N TRP A 169 -9.05 11.24 15.99
CA TRP A 169 -9.62 10.50 14.86
C TRP A 169 -11.00 11.04 14.42
N ASN A 170 -11.90 11.29 15.37
CA ASN A 170 -13.25 11.81 15.08
C ASN A 170 -13.20 13.15 14.35
N LYS A 171 -12.30 14.04 14.78
CA LYS A 171 -12.14 15.37 14.15
C LYS A 171 -11.67 15.22 12.70
N ILE A 172 -10.58 14.49 12.48
CA ILE A 172 -10.02 14.37 11.13
C ILE A 172 -10.93 13.57 10.20
N SER A 173 -11.64 12.54 10.69
CA SER A 173 -12.54 11.75 9.86
C SER A 173 -13.70 12.57 9.33
N SER A 174 -14.30 13.44 10.15
CA SER A 174 -15.32 14.39 9.71
C SER A 174 -14.77 15.41 8.71
N GLN A 175 -13.58 15.97 8.96
CA GLN A 175 -12.97 16.97 8.08
C GLN A 175 -12.57 16.38 6.71
N ILE A 176 -12.02 15.17 6.68
CA ILE A 176 -11.68 14.50 5.42
C ILE A 176 -12.96 14.12 4.66
N LEU A 177 -13.99 13.60 5.34
CA LEU A 177 -15.26 13.24 4.71
C LEU A 177 -15.95 14.43 4.02
N SER A 178 -15.85 15.64 4.59
CA SER A 178 -16.47 16.84 4.00
C SER A 178 -15.86 17.24 2.66
N LEU A 179 -14.66 16.75 2.31
CA LEU A 179 -14.02 16.99 1.01
C LEU A 179 -14.58 16.12 -0.12
N PHE A 180 -15.42 15.12 0.17
CA PHE A 180 -15.90 14.13 -0.81
C PHE A 180 -17.38 14.26 -1.18
N LEU A 181 -18.03 15.39 -0.89
CA LEU A 181 -19.47 15.60 -1.13
C LEU A 181 -19.89 15.31 -2.59
N GLU A 182 -19.03 15.66 -3.56
CA GLU A 182 -19.29 15.49 -4.98
C GLU A 182 -18.46 14.37 -5.64
N GLU A 183 -17.82 13.49 -4.86
CA GLU A 183 -16.99 12.42 -5.43
C GLU A 183 -17.82 11.58 -6.41
N LYS A 184 -17.26 11.27 -7.59
CA LYS A 184 -17.93 10.51 -8.67
C LYS A 184 -17.29 9.16 -8.92
N GLU A 185 -15.99 9.01 -8.63
CA GLU A 185 -15.22 7.80 -8.88
C GLU A 185 -15.70 6.63 -8.00
N PRO A 186 -16.21 5.52 -8.56
CA PRO A 186 -16.78 4.42 -7.79
C PRO A 186 -15.86 3.83 -6.72
N ILE A 187 -14.57 3.66 -7.03
CA ILE A 187 -13.61 3.12 -6.06
C ILE A 187 -13.38 4.10 -4.90
N VAL A 188 -13.48 5.42 -5.10
CA VAL A 188 -13.31 6.39 -4.02
C VAL A 188 -14.61 6.49 -3.22
N LYS A 189 -15.77 6.50 -3.89
CA LYS A 189 -17.09 6.45 -3.24
C LYS A 189 -17.23 5.28 -2.27
N SER A 190 -16.73 4.10 -2.63
CA SER A 190 -16.79 2.93 -1.74
C SER A 190 -15.97 3.15 -0.45
N ALA A 191 -14.77 3.72 -0.55
CA ALA A 191 -13.96 4.08 0.61
C ALA A 191 -14.60 5.20 1.45
N MET A 192 -15.23 6.19 0.80
CA MET A 192 -15.95 7.26 1.50
C MET A 192 -17.13 6.70 2.30
N ARG A 193 -17.92 5.80 1.70
CA ARG A 193 -19.04 5.12 2.40
C ARG A 193 -18.55 4.28 3.57
N TRP A 194 -17.40 3.61 3.41
CA TRP A 194 -16.77 2.88 4.51
C TRP A 194 -16.41 3.83 5.65
N LEU A 195 -15.68 4.92 5.38
CA LEU A 195 -15.33 5.89 6.42
C LEU A 195 -16.58 6.50 7.07
N LYS A 196 -17.62 6.81 6.30
CA LYS A 196 -18.89 7.30 6.84
C LYS A 196 -19.54 6.31 7.82
N LYS A 197 -19.52 5.01 7.50
CA LYS A 197 -19.98 3.94 8.41
C LYS A 197 -19.12 3.83 9.67
N GLU A 198 -17.84 4.18 9.60
CA GLU A 198 -16.98 4.14 10.77
C GLU A 198 -17.20 5.35 11.71
N VAL A 199 -17.67 6.48 11.17
CA VAL A 199 -17.95 7.72 11.93
C VAL A 199 -19.33 7.71 12.58
N GLY A 200 -20.33 7.18 11.88
CA GLY A 200 -21.69 7.00 12.40
C GLY A 200 -21.83 5.75 13.24
#